data_AF-A0A8J7YBH3-F1
#
_entry.id   AF-A0A8J7YBH3-F1
#
_cell.length_a   1.000
_cell.length_b   1.000
_cell.length_c   1.000
_cell.angle_alpha   90.00
_cell.angle_beta   90.00
_cell.angle_gamma   90.00
#
_symmetry.space_group_name_H-M   'P 1'
#
loop_
_entity.id
_entity.type
_entity.pdbx_description
1 polymer ?
#
loop_
_entity_poly.entity_id
_entity_poly.type
_entity_poly.pdbx_seq_one_letter_code
_entity_poly.pdbx_strand_id
1 'polypeptide(L)'
;MNWKGYTVIYVVLFAFATAQAVVEFAGLVESAYWLAFGVIMVLSVVKAVGVAAYYQHLRWEPRSVTYLVLGGTVAAMALTFAAAYSIL
;
A
#
# COMPACT_ATOMS: atom_id res chain seq x y z
N MET A 1 18.49 -8.50 -6.65
CA MET A 1 18.81 -7.73 -5.43
C MET A 1 19.43 -8.68 -4.41
N ASN A 2 20.33 -8.20 -3.56
CA ASN A 2 21.05 -8.99 -2.56
C ASN A 2 20.23 -9.04 -1.26
N TRP A 3 20.45 -10.02 -0.38
CA TRP A 3 19.74 -10.13 0.90
C TRP A 3 19.78 -8.84 1.73
N LYS A 4 20.94 -8.15 1.75
CA LYS A 4 21.10 -6.86 2.45
C LYS A 4 20.12 -5.79 1.95
N GLY A 5 19.86 -5.74 0.65
CA GLY A 5 18.93 -4.79 0.05
C GLY A 5 17.48 -5.08 0.44
N TYR A 6 17.08 -6.35 0.45
CA TYR A 6 15.76 -6.75 0.95
C TYR A 6 15.61 -6.44 2.45
N THR A 7 16.67 -6.62 3.25
CA THR A 7 16.62 -6.28 4.68
C THR A 7 16.42 -4.78 4.90
N VAL A 8 17.11 -3.92 4.14
CA VAL A 8 16.91 -2.46 4.25
C VAL A 8 15.48 -2.07 3.90
N ILE A 9 14.94 -2.60 2.81
CA ILE A 9 13.57 -2.30 2.38
C ILE A 9 12.56 -2.83 3.41
N TYR A 10 12.81 -4.01 3.97
CA TYR A 10 11.99 -4.57 5.06
C TYR A 10 11.91 -3.59 6.23
N VAL A 11 13.04 -3.09 6.71
CA VAL A 11 13.08 -2.17 7.86
C VAL A 11 12.34 -0.87 7.55
N VAL A 12 12.46 -0.34 6.34
CA VAL A 12 11.72 0.86 5.92
C VAL A 12 10.21 0.61 5.90
N LEU A 13 9.76 -0.48 5.30
CA LEU A 13 8.34 -0.84 5.28
C LEU A 13 7.79 -1.14 6.68
N PHE A 14 8.62 -1.76 7.53
CA PHE A 14 8.29 -2.01 8.93
C PHE A 14 8.12 -0.70 9.70
N ALA A 15 9.03 0.26 9.53
CA ALA A 15 8.89 1.58 10.13
C ALA A 15 7.59 2.29 9.72
N PHE A 16 7.18 2.19 8.45
CA PHE A 16 5.88 2.71 8.00
C PHE A 16 4.69 1.94 8.60
N ALA A 17 4.81 0.64 8.80
CA ALA A 17 3.78 -0.15 9.49
C ALA A 17 3.65 0.26 10.96
N THR A 18 4.77 0.45 11.65
CA THR A 18 4.78 0.95 13.03
C THR A 18 4.22 2.37 13.11
N ALA A 19 4.57 3.26 12.18
CA ALA A 19 4.00 4.61 12.14
C ALA A 19 2.47 4.58 11.98
N GLN A 20 1.94 3.69 11.13
CA GLN A 20 0.49 3.51 11.01
C GLN A 20 -0.14 3.02 12.32
N ALA A 21 0.49 2.04 12.97
CA ALA A 21 0.02 1.55 14.27
C ALA A 21 0.00 2.68 15.31
N VAL A 22 1.01 3.55 15.34
CA VAL A 22 1.02 4.73 16.23
C VAL A 22 -0.17 5.64 15.92
N VAL A 23 -0.49 5.90 14.65
CA VAL A 23 -1.67 6.72 14.30
C VAL A 23 -2.97 6.08 14.78
N GLU A 24 -3.10 4.76 14.67
CA GLU A 24 -4.28 4.01 15.12
C GLU A 24 -4.39 3.94 16.65
N PHE A 25 -3.29 3.79 17.37
CA PHE A 25 -3.29 3.65 18.84
C PHE A 25 -3.19 4.97 19.60
N ALA A 26 -2.76 6.06 18.97
CA ALA A 26 -2.58 7.36 19.63
C ALA A 26 -3.89 8.17 19.82
N GLY A 27 -5.05 7.59 19.52
CA GLY A 27 -6.33 8.28 19.65
C GLY A 27 -6.63 9.28 18.52
N LEU A 28 -5.85 9.24 17.43
CA LEU A 28 -5.96 10.19 16.33
C LEU A 28 -7.19 9.91 15.46
N VAL A 29 -7.64 8.66 15.44
CA VAL A 29 -8.85 8.22 14.73
C VAL A 29 -10.10 8.83 15.35
N GLU A 30 -10.15 8.90 16.68
CA GLU A 30 -11.28 9.45 17.45
C GLU A 30 -11.29 10.98 17.42
N SER A 31 -10.10 11.60 17.53
CA SER A 31 -9.99 13.06 17.61
C SER A 31 -10.01 13.76 16.25
N ALA A 32 -9.45 13.13 15.20
CA ALA A 32 -9.29 13.73 13.88
C ALA A 32 -9.43 12.68 12.77
N TYR A 33 -10.59 12.04 12.69
CA TYR A 33 -10.89 10.92 11.78
C TYR A 33 -10.39 11.14 10.35
N TRP A 34 -10.74 12.26 9.70
CA TRP A 34 -10.37 12.50 8.30
C TRP A 34 -8.86 12.63 8.09
N LEU A 35 -8.14 13.20 9.06
CA LEU A 35 -6.69 13.31 9.02
C LEU A 35 -6.06 11.92 9.22
N ALA A 36 -6.50 11.19 10.26
CA ALA A 36 -6.00 9.84 10.53
C ALA A 36 -6.25 8.89 9.34
N PHE A 37 -7.46 8.92 8.78
CA PHE A 37 -7.82 8.17 7.58
C PHE A 37 -6.92 8.51 6.40
N GLY A 38 -6.71 9.81 6.11
CA GLY A 38 -5.84 10.25 5.03
C GLY A 38 -4.39 9.76 5.19
N VAL A 39 -3.84 9.86 6.41
CA VAL A 39 -2.49 9.39 6.72
C VAL A 39 -2.37 7.88 6.56
N ILE A 40 -3.33 7.10 7.10
CA ILE A 40 -3.35 5.64 6.99
C ILE A 40 -3.45 5.20 5.53
N MET A 41 -4.30 5.86 4.73
CA MET A 41 -4.44 5.58 3.30
C MET A 41 -3.14 5.80 2.55
N VAL A 42 -2.46 6.94 2.78
CA VAL A 42 -1.18 7.24 2.13
C VAL A 42 -0.10 6.23 2.55
N LEU A 43 0.03 5.93 3.85
CA LEU A 43 0.98 4.93 4.34
C LEU A 43 0.71 3.55 3.74
N SER A 44 -0.56 3.17 3.59
CA SER A 44 -0.97 1.89 3.00
C SER A 44 -0.58 1.80 1.52
N VAL A 45 -0.83 2.85 0.73
CA VAL A 45 -0.44 2.87 -0.70
C VAL A 45 1.08 2.82 -0.86
N VAL A 46 1.82 3.62 -0.10
CA VAL A 46 3.30 3.64 -0.16
C VAL A 46 3.87 2.25 0.13
N LYS A 47 3.34 1.56 1.15
CA LYS A 47 3.75 0.19 1.47
C LYS A 47 3.39 -0.80 0.36
N ALA A 48 2.16 -0.74 -0.17
CA ALA A 48 1.72 -1.63 -1.24
C ALA A 48 2.60 -1.49 -2.49
N VAL A 49 2.91 -0.25 -2.89
CA VAL A 49 3.82 0.03 -4.02
C VAL A 49 5.24 -0.44 -3.71
N GLY A 50 5.74 -0.25 -2.48
CA GLY A 50 7.04 -0.75 -2.04
C GLY A 50 7.12 -2.29 -2.12
N VAL A 51 6.08 -2.99 -1.69
CA VAL A 51 5.99 -4.45 -1.80
C VAL A 51 5.95 -4.88 -3.26
N ALA A 52 5.11 -4.25 -4.08
CA ALA A 52 5.00 -4.58 -5.50
C ALA A 52 6.33 -4.36 -6.25
N ALA A 53 6.97 -3.20 -6.03
CA ALA A 53 8.21 -2.86 -6.70
C ALA A 53 9.38 -3.79 -6.31
N TYR A 54 9.54 -4.08 -5.01
CA TYR A 54 10.76 -4.70 -4.49
C TYR A 54 10.61 -6.18 -4.11
N TYR A 55 9.46 -6.61 -3.60
CA TYR A 55 9.24 -8.01 -3.19
C TYR A 55 8.50 -8.84 -4.25
N GLN A 56 7.57 -8.23 -5.00
CA GLN A 56 6.98 -8.86 -6.19
C GLN A 56 7.82 -8.68 -7.45
N HIS A 57 8.98 -8.01 -7.33
CA HIS A 57 9.96 -7.82 -8.38
C HIS A 57 9.46 -7.07 -9.64
N LEU A 58 8.31 -6.39 -9.59
CA LEU A 58 7.76 -5.67 -10.75
C LEU A 58 8.74 -4.65 -11.34
N ARG A 59 9.66 -4.10 -10.54
CA ARG A 59 10.67 -3.15 -11.00
C ARG A 59 11.67 -3.76 -11.98
N TRP A 60 11.94 -5.05 -11.89
CA TRP A 60 12.93 -5.75 -12.72
C TRP A 60 12.32 -6.67 -13.77
N GLU A 61 10.99 -6.79 -13.79
CA GLU A 61 10.28 -7.56 -14.79
C GLU A 61 10.08 -6.78 -16.10
N PRO A 62 9.75 -7.49 -17.21
CA PRO A 62 9.37 -6.85 -18.46
C PRO A 62 8.19 -5.90 -18.25
N ARG A 63 8.22 -4.75 -18.92
CA ARG A 63 7.15 -3.72 -18.82
C ARG A 63 5.75 -4.26 -19.07
N SER A 64 5.62 -5.29 -19.92
CA SER A 64 4.35 -5.96 -20.18
C SER A 64 3.71 -6.53 -18.91
N VAL A 65 4.51 -7.10 -17.99
CA VAL A 65 4.00 -7.63 -16.73
C VAL A 65 3.62 -6.50 -15.77
N THR A 66 4.42 -5.44 -15.72
CA THR A 66 4.07 -4.24 -14.93
C THR A 66 2.72 -3.67 -15.37
N TYR A 67 2.47 -3.54 -16.68
CA TYR A 67 1.20 -3.06 -17.21
C TYR A 67 0.05 -4.02 -16.94
N LEU A 68 0.29 -5.33 -17.02
CA LEU A 68 -0.70 -6.35 -16.69
C LEU A 68 -1.15 -6.23 -15.22
N VAL A 69 -0.20 -6.16 -14.29
CA VAL A 69 -0.50 -6.06 -12.84
C VAL A 69 -1.16 -4.73 -12.50
N LEU A 70 -0.69 -3.61 -13.07
CA LEU A 70 -1.33 -2.31 -12.90
C LEU A 70 -2.76 -2.29 -13.45
N GLY A 71 -2.96 -2.82 -14.66
CA GLY A 71 -4.29 -2.95 -15.25
C GLY A 71 -5.23 -3.82 -14.40
N GLY A 72 -4.72 -4.95 -13.91
CA GLY A 72 -5.46 -5.82 -12.99
C GLY A 72 -5.82 -5.13 -11.67
N THR A 73 -4.91 -4.31 -11.13
CA THR A 73 -5.16 -3.54 -9.90
C THR A 73 -6.23 -2.49 -10.11
N VAL A 74 -6.18 -1.74 -11.23
CA VAL A 74 -7.22 -0.76 -11.59
C VAL A 74 -8.57 -1.44 -11.79
N ALA A 75 -8.61 -2.58 -12.47
CA ALA A 75 -9.84 -3.35 -12.67
C ALA A 75 -10.41 -3.85 -11.33
N ALA A 76 -9.56 -4.38 -10.44
CA ALA A 76 -9.98 -4.82 -9.11
C ALA A 76 -10.57 -3.65 -8.31
N MET A 77 -9.90 -2.48 -8.30
CA MET A 77 -10.41 -1.28 -7.65
C MET A 77 -11.76 -0.85 -8.24
N ALA A 78 -11.91 -0.83 -9.56
CA ALA A 78 -13.16 -0.47 -10.22
C ALA A 78 -14.31 -1.40 -9.80
N LEU A 79 -14.06 -2.71 -9.72
CA LEU A 79 -15.05 -3.68 -9.25
C LEU A 79 -15.38 -3.48 -7.76
N THR A 80 -14.38 -3.20 -6.92
CA THR A 80 -14.60 -2.91 -5.49
C THR A 80 -15.45 -1.66 -5.30
N PHE A 81 -15.18 -0.58 -6.05
CA PHE A 81 -15.99 0.63 -6.00
C PHE A 81 -17.39 0.40 -6.54
N ALA A 82 -17.53 -0.29 -7.67
CA ALA A 82 -18.84 -0.64 -8.22
C ALA A 82 -19.67 -1.45 -7.22
N ALA A 83 -19.07 -2.43 -6.53
CA ALA A 83 -19.73 -3.20 -5.49
C ALA A 83 -20.12 -2.34 -4.28
N ALA A 84 -19.27 -1.40 -3.87
CA ALA A 84 -19.57 -0.48 -2.76
C ALA A 84 -20.77 0.44 -3.06
N TYR A 85 -20.91 0.91 -4.31
CA TYR A 85 -22.08 1.69 -4.74
C TYR A 85 -23.32 0.82 -5.02
N SER A 86 -23.14 -0.44 -5.42
CA SER A 86 -24.26 -1.34 -5.72
C SER A 86 -25.02 -1.82 -4.48
N ILE A 87 -24.42 -1.72 -3.29
CA ILE A 87 -25.01 -2.13 -2.01
C ILE A 87 -25.73 -0.96 -1.31
N LEU A 88 -25.49 0.29 -1.76
CA LEU A 88 -26.13 1.50 -1.24
C LEU A 88 -27.45 1.79 -1.96
#